data_AF-A0A7S3TM66-F1
#
_entry.id   AF-A0A7S3TM66-F1
#
_cell.length_a   1.000
_cell.length_b   1.000
_cell.length_c   1.000
_cell.angle_alpha   90.00
_cell.angle_beta   90.00
_cell.angle_gamma   90.00
#
_symmetry.space_group_name_H-M   'P 1'
#
loop_
_entity.id
_entity.type
_entity.pdbx_description
1 polymer ?
#
loop_
_entity_poly.entity_id
_entity_poly.type
_entity_poly.pdbx_seq_one_letter_code
_entity_poly.pdbx_strand_id
1 'polypeptide(L)'
;GTEKIPFYISQNKVVLSEGLADGSLPAAYFRYVLDFTNKTYISQTPFDYICVFDFECTCSNDPAIKLQSQEIIEFPVILLDVKTRTIKSTFHTYVKPTIDPQ
;
A
#
# COMPACT_ATOMS: atom_id res chain seq x y z
N GLY A 1 4.37 -15.86 -9.83
CA GLY A 1 5.01 -17.07 -9.27
C GLY A 1 4.13 -18.26 -9.60
N THR A 2 4.71 -19.37 -10.06
CA THR A 2 4.00 -20.61 -10.41
C THR A 2 3.49 -21.36 -9.19
N GLU A 3 4.01 -21.05 -8.01
CA GLU A 3 3.63 -21.69 -6.75
C GLU A 3 2.37 -21.07 -6.13
N LYS A 4 1.43 -21.95 -5.80
CA LYS A 4 0.11 -21.64 -5.27
C LYS A 4 -0.01 -22.23 -3.88
N ILE A 5 -0.42 -21.42 -2.91
CA ILE A 5 -0.54 -21.83 -1.51
C ILE A 5 -2.02 -21.98 -1.18
N PRO A 6 -2.53 -23.17 -0.85
CA PRO A 6 -3.94 -23.34 -0.50
C PRO A 6 -4.27 -22.57 0.78
N PHE A 7 -5.38 -21.82 0.80
CA PHE A 7 -5.83 -21.13 2.01
C PHE A 7 -7.36 -20.93 2.03
N TYR A 8 -7.96 -21.01 3.21
CA TYR A 8 -9.36 -20.68 3.45
C TYR A 8 -9.45 -20.13 4.87
N ILE A 9 -10.14 -19.01 5.09
CA ILE A 9 -10.40 -18.57 6.46
C ILE A 9 -11.84 -18.09 6.61
N SER A 10 -12.50 -18.59 7.66
CA SER A 10 -13.41 -17.95 8.63
C SER A 10 -14.09 -19.08 9.46
N GLN A 11 -14.85 -18.89 10.54
CA GLN A 11 -15.76 -17.80 10.93
C GLN A 11 -15.23 -16.86 12.02
N ASN A 12 -14.12 -17.19 12.69
CA ASN A 12 -13.76 -16.51 13.94
C ASN A 12 -12.38 -15.83 13.93
N LYS A 13 -11.90 -15.44 12.76
CA LYS A 13 -11.12 -14.20 12.45
C LYS A 13 -10.13 -14.44 11.30
N VAL A 14 -10.38 -13.68 10.23
CA VAL A 14 -10.38 -14.14 8.85
C VAL A 14 -9.25 -13.52 8.02
N VAL A 15 -8.80 -14.16 6.94
CA VAL A 15 -8.25 -13.50 5.74
C VAL A 15 -9.19 -13.78 4.57
N LEU A 16 -9.90 -12.74 4.12
CA LEU A 16 -10.61 -12.72 2.86
C LEU A 16 -9.75 -11.91 1.88
N SER A 17 -9.09 -12.63 0.98
CA SER A 17 -8.43 -12.08 -0.20
C SER A 17 -9.07 -12.80 -1.39
N GLU A 18 -9.27 -12.09 -2.51
CA GLU A 18 -9.65 -12.75 -3.77
C GLU A 18 -8.50 -13.67 -4.19
N GLY A 19 -8.56 -14.91 -3.71
CA GLY A 19 -7.67 -15.97 -4.15
C GLY A 19 -7.96 -16.34 -5.61
N LEU A 20 -7.15 -17.24 -6.15
CA LEU A 20 -7.43 -17.83 -7.45
C LEU A 20 -8.72 -18.68 -7.38
N ALA A 21 -9.30 -19.00 -8.53
CA ALA A 21 -10.54 -19.78 -8.62
C ALA A 21 -10.46 -21.18 -7.94
N ASP A 22 -9.25 -21.66 -7.65
CA ASP A 22 -8.98 -22.91 -6.93
C ASP A 22 -8.84 -22.75 -5.40
N GLY A 23 -9.10 -21.54 -4.86
CA GLY A 23 -8.97 -21.24 -3.43
C GLY A 23 -7.53 -21.13 -2.95
N SER A 24 -6.55 -21.03 -3.86
CA SER A 24 -5.15 -20.78 -3.51
C SER A 24 -4.78 -19.31 -3.62
N LEU A 25 -3.77 -18.90 -2.85
CA LEU A 25 -3.19 -17.57 -2.89
C LEU A 25 -1.87 -17.65 -3.65
N PRO A 26 -1.60 -16.72 -4.59
CA PRO A 26 -0.28 -16.59 -5.18
C PRO A 26 0.75 -16.32 -4.08
N ALA A 27 1.85 -17.07 -4.06
CA ALA A 27 2.95 -16.86 -3.11
C ALA A 27 3.55 -15.45 -3.18
N ALA A 28 3.31 -14.72 -4.28
CA ALA A 28 3.71 -13.33 -4.48
C ALA A 28 2.94 -12.32 -3.60
N TYR A 29 1.79 -12.69 -3.03
CA TYR A 29 1.03 -11.83 -2.12
C TYR A 29 1.66 -11.76 -0.73
N PHE A 30 2.57 -12.70 -0.42
CA PHE A 30 3.22 -12.77 0.87
C PHE A 30 4.63 -12.20 0.83
N ARG A 31 5.01 -11.54 1.93
CA ARG A 31 6.34 -10.99 2.17
C ARG A 31 7.41 -12.10 2.19
N TYR A 32 7.13 -13.17 2.93
CA TYR A 32 7.93 -14.39 2.93
C TYR A 32 7.02 -15.60 3.04
N VAL A 33 7.33 -16.65 2.30
CA VAL A 33 6.74 -17.98 2.44
C VAL A 33 7.87 -18.92 2.78
N LEU A 34 7.79 -19.56 3.95
CA LEU A 34 8.80 -20.48 4.45
C LEU A 34 8.25 -21.91 4.41
N ASP A 35 9.02 -22.81 3.80
CA ASP A 35 8.84 -24.25 3.97
C ASP A 35 9.58 -24.69 5.23
N PHE A 36 8.83 -25.04 6.28
CA PHE A 36 9.43 -25.52 7.54
C PHE A 36 10.09 -26.90 7.41
N THR A 37 9.59 -27.74 6.50
CA THR A 37 10.09 -29.10 6.29
C THR A 37 11.45 -29.05 5.60
N ASN A 38 11.54 -28.27 4.52
CA ASN A 38 12.76 -28.13 3.73
C ASN A 38 13.69 -27.01 4.24
N LYS A 39 13.22 -26.19 5.18
CA LYS A 39 13.92 -25.00 5.70
C LYS A 39 14.31 -24.01 4.59
N THR A 40 13.47 -23.87 3.57
CA THR A 40 13.71 -23.03 2.39
C THR A 40 12.66 -21.94 2.25
N TYR A 41 13.04 -20.79 1.69
CA TYR A 41 12.10 -19.74 1.31
C TYR A 41 11.52 -20.06 -0.06
N ILE A 42 10.20 -20.28 -0.10
CA ILE A 42 9.44 -20.55 -1.33
C ILE A 42 9.20 -19.24 -2.11
N SER A 43 9.00 -18.14 -1.39
CA SER A 43 8.78 -16.82 -1.98
C SER A 43 9.27 -15.76 -1.00
N GLN A 44 9.97 -14.76 -1.52
CA GLN A 44 10.35 -13.56 -0.80
C GLN A 44 9.98 -12.39 -1.71
N THR A 45 9.20 -11.43 -1.21
CA THR A 45 8.89 -10.23 -2.01
C THR A 45 10.19 -9.57 -2.45
N PRO A 46 10.32 -9.19 -3.73
CA PRO A 46 11.54 -8.59 -4.25
C PRO A 46 11.75 -7.16 -3.76
N PHE A 47 10.74 -6.56 -3.11
CA PHE A 47 10.78 -5.18 -2.67
C PHE A 47 11.38 -5.07 -1.26
N ASP A 48 12.46 -4.30 -1.15
CA ASP A 48 13.05 -3.95 0.14
C ASP A 48 12.34 -2.75 0.79
N TYR A 49 11.74 -1.89 -0.03
CA TYR A 49 11.08 -0.66 0.40
C TYR A 49 9.70 -0.51 -0.24
N ILE A 50 8.78 0.10 0.51
CA ILE A 50 7.48 0.56 0.02
C ILE A 50 7.45 2.08 0.18
N CYS A 51 7.14 2.80 -0.90
CA CYS A 51 6.74 4.20 -0.80
C CYS A 51 5.24 4.26 -0.57
N VAL A 52 4.82 4.84 0.56
CA VAL A 52 3.42 5.14 0.83
C VAL A 52 3.20 6.60 0.51
N PHE A 53 2.30 6.86 -0.42
CA PHE A 53 1.92 8.20 -0.88
C PHE A 53 0.54 8.52 -0.33
N ASP A 54 0.37 9.73 0.18
CA ASP A 54 -0.93 10.34 0.44
C ASP A 54 -1.05 11.62 -0.39
N PHE A 55 -2.28 12.02 -0.71
CA PHE A 55 -2.55 13.20 -1.53
C PHE A 55 -3.45 14.15 -0.76
N GLU A 56 -2.94 15.34 -0.47
CA GLU A 56 -3.77 16.41 0.09
C GLU A 56 -4.15 17.39 -1.01
N CYS A 57 -5.41 17.83 -0.97
CA CYS A 57 -5.99 18.70 -1.98
C CYS A 57 -6.39 20.06 -1.40
N THR A 58 -6.58 21.05 -2.26
CA THR A 58 -7.19 22.32 -1.88
C THR A 58 -8.57 22.08 -1.23
N CYS A 59 -8.81 22.75 -0.11
CA CYS A 59 -10.08 22.73 0.60
C CYS A 59 -10.41 24.12 1.15
N SER A 60 -11.70 24.40 1.34
CA SER A 60 -12.16 25.62 1.99
C SER A 60 -12.98 25.28 3.22
N ASN A 61 -12.64 25.91 4.34
CA ASN A 61 -13.44 25.85 5.56
C ASN A 61 -14.54 26.92 5.59
N ASP A 62 -14.50 27.88 4.67
CA ASP A 62 -15.56 28.87 4.50
C ASP A 62 -16.59 28.34 3.47
N PRO A 63 -17.85 28.10 3.90
CA PRO A 63 -18.90 27.64 3.00
C PRO A 63 -19.29 28.66 1.90
N ALA A 64 -18.89 29.93 2.04
CA ALA A 64 -19.07 30.95 1.01
C ALA A 64 -18.06 30.81 -0.14
N ILE A 65 -16.89 30.23 0.12
CA ILE A 65 -15.86 30.00 -0.91
C ILE A 65 -16.15 28.69 -1.61
N LYS A 66 -16.59 28.78 -2.86
CA LYS A 66 -16.75 27.63 -3.77
C LYS A 66 -15.51 27.47 -4.62
N LEU A 67 -14.69 26.48 -4.29
CA LEU A 67 -13.62 26.02 -5.18
C LEU A 67 -14.24 25.50 -6.49
N GLN A 68 -13.64 25.84 -7.62
CA GLN A 68 -14.05 25.28 -8.91
C GLN A 68 -13.69 23.80 -8.98
N SER A 69 -12.57 23.42 -8.36
CA SER A 69 -12.11 22.04 -8.20
C SER A 69 -11.17 21.91 -7.01
N GLN A 70 -11.14 20.73 -6.40
CA GLN A 70 -10.07 20.37 -5.46
C GLN A 70 -8.83 19.95 -6.26
N GLU A 71 -7.74 20.69 -6.11
CA GLU A 71 -6.45 20.42 -6.76
C GLU A 71 -5.52 19.71 -5.77
N ILE A 72 -4.88 18.61 -6.17
CA ILE A 72 -3.84 17.95 -5.35
C ILE A 72 -2.63 18.89 -5.27
N ILE A 73 -2.29 19.32 -4.06
CA ILE A 73 -1.26 20.34 -3.80
C ILE A 73 -0.15 19.85 -2.88
N GLU A 74 -0.35 18.75 -2.17
CA GLU A 74 0.65 18.18 -1.26
C GLU A 74 0.90 16.70 -1.58
N PHE A 75 2.17 16.32 -1.48
CA PHE A 75 2.65 14.96 -1.72
C PHE A 75 3.47 14.47 -0.53
N PRO A 76 2.85 14.22 0.63
CA PRO A 76 3.50 13.49 1.72
C PRO A 76 3.79 12.05 1.28
N VAL A 77 5.05 11.65 1.41
CA VAL A 77 5.53 10.31 1.07
C VAL A 77 6.40 9.79 2.19
N ILE A 78 6.17 8.54 2.59
CA ILE A 78 7.06 7.84 3.52
C ILE A 78 7.69 6.64 2.82
N LEU A 79 8.99 6.46 3.03
CA LEU A 79 9.73 5.28 2.59
C LEU A 79 9.78 4.28 3.74
N LEU A 80 9.01 3.21 3.65
CA LEU A 80 8.98 2.13 4.62
C LEU A 80 9.98 1.04 4.25
N ASP A 81 10.85 0.67 5.18
CA ASP A 81 11.65 -0.56 5.06
C ASP A 81 10.78 -1.76 5.43
N VAL A 82 10.58 -2.66 4.48
CA VAL A 82 9.67 -3.81 4.65
C VAL A 82 10.31 -4.88 5.54
N LYS A 83 11.63 -4.87 5.76
CA LYS A 83 12.33 -5.84 6.64
C LYS A 83 12.19 -5.41 8.09
N THR A 84 12.51 -4.15 8.38
CA THR A 84 12.49 -3.62 9.75
C THR A 84 11.11 -3.11 10.17
N ARG A 85 10.22 -2.84 9.21
CA ARG A 85 8.90 -2.19 9.42
C ARG A 85 9.04 -0.79 10.03
N THR A 86 10.08 -0.07 9.62
CA THR A 86 10.37 1.28 10.10
C THR A 86 10.39 2.27 8.96
N ILE A 87 9.94 3.50 9.22
CA ILE A 87 10.09 4.61 8.28
C ILE A 87 11.58 4.94 8.17
N LYS A 88 12.13 4.91 6.96
CA LYS A 88 13.52 5.25 6.66
C LYS A 88 13.70 6.69 6.25
N SER A 89 12.71 7.24 5.56
CA SER A 89 12.71 8.61 5.10
C SER A 89 11.30 9.13 4.94
N THR A 90 11.15 10.43 5.03
CA THR A 90 9.95 11.16 4.69
C THR A 90 10.30 12.18 3.61
N PHE A 91 9.44 12.29 2.61
CA PHE A 91 9.50 13.31 1.58
C PHE A 91 8.17 14.04 1.59
N HIS A 92 8.23 15.36 1.40
CA HIS A 92 7.05 16.19 1.38
C HIS A 92 7.31 17.30 0.37
N THR A 93 6.41 17.47 -0.58
CA THR A 93 6.48 18.55 -1.56
C THR A 93 5.13 19.20 -1.72
N TYR A 94 5.17 20.51 -1.94
CA TYR A 94 4.01 21.32 -2.24
C TYR A 94 4.08 21.81 -3.68
N VAL A 95 2.94 21.83 -4.36
CA VAL A 95 2.78 22.41 -5.69
C VAL A 95 1.69 23.47 -5.64
N LYS A 96 1.96 24.62 -6.25
CA LYS A 96 0.98 25.72 -6.28
C LYS A 96 -0.24 25.33 -7.15
N PRO A 97 -1.48 25.47 -6.65
CA PRO A 97 -2.69 25.27 -7.45
C PRO A 97 -2.74 26.23 -8.65
N THR A 98 -3.36 25.77 -9.72
CA THR A 98 -3.42 26.48 -11.01
C THR A 98 -4.82 27.01 -11.34
N ILE A 99 -5.87 26.35 -10.85
CA ILE A 99 -7.27 26.72 -11.09
C ILE A 99 -7.74 27.72 -10.04
N ASP A 100 -7.49 27.44 -8.77
CA ASP A 100 -7.80 28.32 -7.64
C ASP A 100 -6.51 28.62 -6.83
N PRO A 101 -5.63 29.53 -7.30
CA PRO A 101 -4.29 29.75 -6.73
C PRO A 101 -4.25 30.58 -5.44
N GLN A 102 -5.41 30.96 -4.91
CA GLN A 102 -5.61 31.94 -3.85
C GLN A 102 -5.47 31.32 -2.46
#